data_AF-A0A3D8LIC3-F1
#
_entry.id   AF-A0A3D8LIC3-F1
#
_cell.length_a   1.000
_cell.length_b   1.000
_cell.length_c   1.000
_cell.angle_alpha   90.00
_cell.angle_beta   90.00
_cell.angle_gamma   90.00
#
_symmetry.space_group_name_H-M   'P 1'
#
loop_
_entity.id
_entity.type
_entity.pdbx_description
1 polymer ?
#
loop_
_entity_poly.entity_id
_entity_poly.type
_entity_poly.pdbx_seq_one_letter_code
_entity_poly.pdbx_strand_id
1 'polypeptide(L)'
;MENTVDLDALTGKEVTHAYALHDLETGWLQQVVFQVEDMYLFVAVDTDDDEIILSLLPELNFTALEQQFSRTQISNQRKKISWMWRMTNQRGYEDGFQLEFDDMEGTTVQLVAEAAQLKLYIFQRYR
;
A
#
# COMPACT_ATOMS: atom_id res chain seq x y z
N MET A 1 2.67 -5.41 20.96
CA MET A 1 1.46 -6.18 20.63
C MET A 1 1.27 -5.91 19.15
N GLU A 2 1.72 -6.83 18.30
CA GLU A 2 1.63 -6.66 16.85
C GLU A 2 0.15 -6.54 16.47
N ASN A 3 -0.23 -5.37 15.97
CA ASN A 3 -1.49 -5.21 15.26
C ASN A 3 -1.29 -5.86 13.89
N THR A 4 -1.34 -7.19 13.85
CA THR A 4 -1.32 -7.91 12.59
C THR A 4 -2.60 -7.55 11.84
N VAL A 5 -2.46 -6.70 10.82
CA VAL A 5 -3.56 -6.37 9.91
C VAL A 5 -4.09 -7.69 9.33
N ASP A 6 -5.36 -7.98 9.59
CA ASP A 6 -6.05 -9.13 9.01
C ASP A 6 -6.33 -8.84 7.53
N LEU A 7 -5.40 -9.27 6.68
CA LEU A 7 -5.51 -9.10 5.24
C LEU A 7 -6.61 -9.98 4.64
N ASP A 8 -6.90 -11.14 5.23
CA ASP A 8 -7.95 -12.02 4.72
C ASP A 8 -9.31 -11.33 4.76
N ALA A 9 -9.54 -10.49 5.77
CA ALA A 9 -10.76 -9.68 5.90
C ALA A 9 -10.95 -8.63 4.79
N LEU A 10 -9.91 -8.26 4.02
CA LEU A 10 -10.03 -7.31 2.91
C LEU A 10 -10.20 -8.02 1.55
N THR A 11 -10.00 -9.34 1.49
CA THR A 11 -10.18 -10.09 0.25
C THR A 11 -11.62 -9.99 -0.25
N GLY A 12 -11.80 -9.74 -1.55
CA GLY A 12 -13.10 -9.53 -2.18
C GLY A 12 -13.67 -8.12 -2.04
N LYS A 13 -13.10 -7.27 -1.16
CA LYS A 13 -13.50 -5.86 -1.02
C LYS A 13 -13.03 -5.02 -2.21
N GLU A 14 -13.73 -3.91 -2.45
CA GLU A 14 -13.42 -2.98 -3.55
C GLU A 14 -12.44 -1.88 -3.11
N VAL A 15 -11.34 -1.72 -3.86
CA VAL A 15 -10.47 -0.55 -3.82
C VAL A 15 -11.02 0.52 -4.74
N THR A 16 -11.53 1.60 -4.18
CA THR A 16 -12.12 2.70 -4.94
C THR A 16 -11.09 3.73 -5.39
N HIS A 17 -10.12 4.01 -4.52
CA HIS A 17 -9.04 4.96 -4.77
C HIS A 17 -7.72 4.42 -4.23
N ALA A 18 -6.62 4.80 -4.87
CA ALA A 18 -5.28 4.58 -4.36
C ALA A 18 -4.44 5.86 -4.49
N TYR A 19 -3.64 6.16 -3.47
CA TYR A 19 -2.82 7.37 -3.39
C TYR A 19 -1.37 7.02 -3.04
N ALA A 20 -0.43 7.69 -3.69
CA ALA A 20 0.98 7.74 -3.34
C ALA A 20 1.25 9.01 -2.52
N LEU A 21 1.86 8.85 -1.35
CA LEU A 21 2.24 9.93 -0.45
C LEU A 21 3.76 10.05 -0.43
N HIS A 22 4.26 11.13 -1.03
CA HIS A 22 5.69 11.42 -1.08
C HIS A 22 6.02 12.47 -0.03
N ASP A 23 7.01 12.18 0.80
CA ASP A 23 7.49 13.09 1.83
C ASP A 23 7.89 14.43 1.20
N LEU A 24 7.48 15.54 1.83
CA LEU A 24 7.70 16.88 1.27
C LEU A 24 9.17 17.33 1.34
N GLU A 25 9.95 16.78 2.27
CA GLU A 25 11.37 17.16 2.45
C GLU A 25 12.27 16.44 1.44
N THR A 26 12.11 15.12 1.32
CA THR A 26 12.97 14.24 0.51
C THR A 26 12.39 13.95 -0.87
N GLY A 27 11.08 14.09 -1.05
CA GLY A 27 10.36 13.65 -2.25
C GLY A 27 10.21 12.13 -2.36
N TRP A 28 10.64 11.37 -1.35
CA TRP A 28 10.57 9.91 -1.37
C TRP A 28 9.15 9.41 -1.14
N LEU A 29 8.76 8.36 -1.86
CA LEU A 29 7.50 7.67 -1.60
C LEU A 29 7.61 6.96 -0.26
N GLN A 30 6.88 7.42 0.75
CA GLN A 30 6.92 6.81 2.09
C GLN A 30 5.66 6.03 2.41
N GLN A 31 4.53 6.38 1.79
CA GLN A 31 3.28 5.68 2.03
C GLN A 31 2.45 5.51 0.75
N VAL A 32 1.73 4.40 0.68
CA VAL A 32 0.66 4.16 -0.28
C VAL A 32 -0.61 3.84 0.48
N VAL A 33 -1.70 4.49 0.08
CA VAL A 33 -3.01 4.35 0.73
C VAL A 33 -4.00 3.79 -0.27
N PHE A 34 -4.65 2.69 0.09
CA PHE A 34 -5.78 2.13 -0.64
C PHE A 34 -7.06 2.40 0.13
N GLN A 35 -8.02 3.08 -0.49
CA GLN A 35 -9.37 3.19 0.06
C GLN A 35 -10.15 1.91 -0.28
N VAL A 36 -10.32 1.05 0.73
CA VAL A 36 -11.00 -0.24 0.65
C VAL A 36 -12.38 -0.09 1.28
N GLU A 37 -13.41 0.03 0.46
CA GLU A 37 -14.79 0.30 0.91
C GLU A 37 -14.88 1.49 1.90
N ASP A 38 -15.18 1.22 3.17
CA ASP A 38 -15.36 2.18 4.26
C ASP A 38 -14.10 2.40 5.12
N MET A 39 -12.95 1.86 4.70
CA MET A 39 -11.68 1.97 5.42
C MET A 39 -10.50 2.26 4.49
N TYR A 40 -9.36 2.50 5.11
CA TYR A 40 -8.10 2.80 4.44
C TYR A 40 -7.02 1.81 4.85
N LEU A 41 -6.46 1.11 3.87
CA LEU A 41 -5.24 0.33 4.04
C LEU A 41 -4.03 1.22 3.76
N PHE A 42 -3.23 1.42 4.79
CA PHE A 42 -1.95 2.09 4.75
C PHE A 42 -0.84 1.07 4.60
N VAL A 43 0.03 1.33 3.63
CA VAL A 43 1.31 0.66 3.45
C VAL A 43 2.37 1.72 3.58
N ALA A 44 3.18 1.66 4.62
CA ALA A 44 4.27 2.60 4.89
C ALA A 44 5.59 1.85 4.94
N VAL A 45 6.70 2.57 4.77
CA VAL A 45 8.04 2.09 5.11
C VAL A 45 8.39 2.52 6.53
N ASP A 46 8.96 1.61 7.32
CA ASP A 46 9.76 1.96 8.48
C ASP A 46 11.15 2.38 7.97
N THR A 47 11.53 3.63 8.22
CA THR A 47 12.79 4.17 7.72
C THR A 47 14.00 3.70 8.51
N ASP A 48 13.81 3.09 9.69
CA ASP A 48 14.90 2.64 10.54
C ASP A 48 15.44 1.26 10.11
N ASP A 49 14.58 0.37 9.62
CA ASP A 49 14.93 -1.00 9.27
C ASP A 49 14.49 -1.47 7.87
N ASP A 50 13.90 -0.57 7.06
CA ASP A 50 13.40 -0.87 5.73
C ASP A 50 12.30 -1.96 5.72
N GLU A 51 11.45 -2.01 6.74
CA GLU A 51 10.27 -2.88 6.75
C GLU A 51 9.00 -2.19 6.27
N ILE A 52 8.04 -2.99 5.81
CA ILE A 52 6.69 -2.57 5.48
C ILE A 52 5.82 -2.56 6.73
N ILE A 53 5.29 -1.40 7.05
CA ILE A 53 4.26 -1.24 8.08
C ILE A 53 2.88 -1.22 7.39
N LEU A 54 2.01 -2.14 7.80
CA LEU A 54 0.60 -2.16 7.40
C LEU A 54 -0.29 -1.59 8.51
N SER A 55 -1.27 -0.78 8.14
CA SER A 55 -2.28 -0.26 9.08
C SER A 55 -3.65 -0.15 8.43
N LEU A 56 -4.69 -0.47 9.19
CA LEU A 56 -6.07 -0.24 8.79
C LEU A 56 -6.68 0.88 9.61
N LEU A 57 -7.17 1.91 8.93
CA LEU A 57 -7.80 3.07 9.54
C LEU A 57 -9.25 3.22 9.05
N PRO A 58 -10.23 3.43 9.94
CA PRO A 58 -11.62 3.66 9.53
C PRO A 58 -11.79 5.05 8.88
N GLU A 59 -10.95 6.01 9.25
CA GLU A 59 -11.02 7.38 8.76
C GLU A 59 -9.62 7.92 8.49
N LEU A 60 -9.55 8.89 7.59
CA LEU A 60 -8.31 9.53 7.22
C LEU A 60 -8.43 11.05 7.21
N ASN A 61 -7.56 11.71 7.98
CA ASN A 61 -7.42 13.16 7.94
C ASN A 61 -6.42 13.58 6.85
N PHE A 62 -6.93 13.78 5.64
CA PHE A 62 -6.12 14.23 4.51
C PHE A 62 -5.45 15.58 4.74
N THR A 63 -6.07 16.49 5.50
CA THR A 63 -5.47 17.80 5.81
C THR A 63 -4.21 17.66 6.66
N ALA A 64 -4.19 16.70 7.59
CA ALA A 64 -2.98 16.40 8.37
C ALA A 64 -1.89 15.77 7.49
N LEU A 65 -2.27 14.85 6.59
CA LEU A 65 -1.31 14.25 5.66
C LEU A 65 -0.68 15.28 4.72
N GLU A 66 -1.45 16.24 4.21
CA GLU A 66 -0.98 17.28 3.28
C GLU A 66 0.07 18.22 3.90
N GLN A 67 0.24 18.22 5.23
CA GLN A 67 1.31 18.97 5.91
C GLN A 67 2.68 18.27 5.80
N GLN A 68 2.70 16.96 5.57
CA GLN A 68 3.91 16.14 5.56
C GLN A 68 4.17 15.51 4.19
N PHE A 69 3.12 15.29 3.41
CA PHE A 69 3.18 14.57 2.15
C PHE A 69 2.56 15.35 1.00
N SER A 70 3.22 15.28 -0.15
CA SER A 70 2.56 15.52 -1.43
C SER A 70 1.80 14.25 -1.84
N ARG A 71 0.55 14.43 -2.28
CA ARG A 71 -0.35 13.33 -2.63
C ARG A 71 -0.55 13.24 -4.14
N THR A 72 -0.34 12.05 -4.69
CA THR A 72 -0.64 11.74 -6.10
C THR A 72 -1.61 10.57 -6.17
N GLN A 73 -2.64 10.68 -7.00
CA GLN A 73 -3.58 9.59 -7.22
C GLN A 73 -2.98 8.55 -8.17
N ILE A 74 -2.95 7.28 -7.74
CA ILE A 74 -2.43 6.14 -8.51
C ILE A 74 -3.56 5.51 -9.33
N SER A 75 -4.76 5.36 -8.76
CA SER A 75 -5.89 4.70 -9.41
C SER A 75 -7.25 5.17 -8.86
N ASN A 76 -8.28 5.05 -9.69
CA ASN A 76 -9.70 5.20 -9.35
C ASN A 76 -10.58 4.08 -9.95
N GLN A 77 -9.97 2.96 -10.38
CA GLN A 77 -10.63 1.99 -11.25
C GLN A 77 -11.56 0.99 -10.55
N ARG A 78 -11.89 1.18 -9.26
CA ARG A 78 -12.85 0.34 -8.51
C ARG A 78 -12.63 -1.15 -8.74
N LYS A 79 -11.48 -1.65 -8.26
CA LYS A 79 -11.07 -3.05 -8.47
C LYS A 79 -11.25 -3.85 -7.19
N LYS A 80 -11.71 -5.09 -7.30
CA LYS A 80 -11.83 -6.00 -6.16
C LYS A 80 -10.50 -6.67 -5.86
N ILE A 81 -10.20 -6.81 -4.57
CA ILE A 81 -9.00 -7.49 -4.11
C ILE A 81 -9.17 -8.99 -4.32
N SER A 82 -8.26 -9.62 -5.05
CA SER A 82 -8.19 -11.07 -5.20
C SER A 82 -7.32 -11.69 -4.09
N TRP A 83 -6.12 -11.15 -3.91
CA TRP A 83 -5.15 -11.66 -2.94
C TRP A 83 -4.26 -10.54 -2.41
N MET A 84 -3.72 -10.75 -1.21
CA MET A 84 -2.65 -9.93 -0.66
C MET A 84 -1.63 -10.80 0.04
N TRP A 85 -0.39 -10.33 0.06
CA TRP A 85 0.67 -10.99 0.82
C TRP A 85 1.71 -10.01 1.32
N ARG A 86 2.31 -10.40 2.45
CA ARG A 86 3.58 -9.86 2.92
C ARG A 86 4.70 -10.72 2.36
N MET A 87 5.80 -10.08 2.02
CA MET A 87 7.02 -10.72 1.55
C MET A 87 8.07 -10.54 2.63
N THR A 88 8.76 -11.63 2.94
CA THR A 88 9.84 -11.65 3.91
C THR A 88 11.13 -12.01 3.19
N ASN A 89 12.17 -11.21 3.35
CA ASN A 89 13.45 -11.50 2.72
C ASN A 89 14.22 -12.63 3.43
N GLN A 90 15.37 -13.01 2.87
CA GLN A 90 16.23 -14.07 3.39
C GLN A 90 16.77 -13.82 4.81
N ARG A 91 16.64 -12.58 5.32
CA ARG A 91 17.08 -12.19 6.66
C ARG A 91 15.92 -12.12 7.66
N GLY A 92 14.68 -12.31 7.22
CA GLY A 92 13.50 -12.31 8.09
C GLY A 92 12.77 -10.97 8.19
N TYR A 93 13.16 -9.95 7.43
CA TYR A 93 12.50 -8.64 7.44
C TYR A 93 11.29 -8.63 6.50
N GLU A 94 10.18 -8.02 6.91
CA GLU A 94 8.98 -7.83 6.09
C GLU A 94 9.14 -6.65 5.12
N ASP A 95 10.04 -6.77 4.14
CA ASP A 95 10.40 -5.67 3.22
C ASP A 95 9.50 -5.56 1.98
N GLY A 96 8.40 -6.32 1.91
CA GLY A 96 7.50 -6.22 0.79
C GLY A 96 6.04 -6.51 1.08
N PHE A 97 5.17 -5.89 0.28
CA PHE A 97 3.74 -6.12 0.25
C PHE A 97 3.24 -6.20 -1.19
N GLN A 98 2.28 -7.08 -1.46
CA GLN A 98 1.65 -7.17 -2.77
C GLN A 98 0.13 -7.26 -2.63
N LEU A 99 -0.55 -6.64 -3.59
CA LEU A 99 -1.98 -6.63 -3.76
C LEU A 99 -2.31 -7.03 -5.20
N GLU A 100 -3.10 -8.09 -5.35
CA GLU A 100 -3.63 -8.53 -6.63
C GLU A 100 -5.11 -8.17 -6.75
N PHE A 101 -5.49 -7.70 -7.94
CA PHE A 101 -6.87 -7.38 -8.27
C PHE A 101 -7.52 -8.49 -9.09
N ASP A 102 -8.79 -8.74 -8.80
CA ASP A 102 -9.68 -9.57 -9.62
C ASP A 102 -10.19 -8.74 -10.79
N ASP A 103 -9.32 -8.50 -11.77
CA ASP A 103 -9.66 -7.83 -13.01
C ASP A 103 -9.17 -8.62 -14.24
N MET A 104 -9.69 -8.26 -15.41
CA MET A 104 -9.36 -8.96 -16.66
C MET A 104 -7.87 -8.88 -17.03
N GLU A 105 -7.18 -7.83 -16.61
CA GLU A 105 -5.77 -7.62 -16.94
C GLU A 105 -4.84 -8.37 -15.97
N GLY A 106 -5.36 -8.87 -14.84
CA GLY A 106 -4.57 -9.46 -13.76
C GLY A 106 -3.63 -8.43 -13.16
N THR A 107 -4.17 -7.26 -12.82
CA THR A 107 -3.41 -6.13 -12.29
C THR A 107 -2.88 -6.47 -10.90
N THR A 108 -1.58 -6.25 -10.73
CA THR A 108 -0.87 -6.44 -9.48
C THR A 108 -0.16 -5.17 -9.10
N VAL A 109 -0.23 -4.83 -7.81
CA VAL A 109 0.53 -3.74 -7.20
C VAL A 109 1.48 -4.34 -6.18
N GLN A 110 2.77 -4.07 -6.35
CA GLN A 110 3.81 -4.53 -5.43
C GLN A 110 4.54 -3.32 -4.85
N LEU A 111 4.74 -3.36 -3.54
CA LEU A 111 5.45 -2.37 -2.75
C LEU A 111 6.64 -3.05 -2.09
N VAL A 112 7.82 -2.45 -2.22
CA VAL A 112 9.06 -2.94 -1.62
C VAL A 112 9.69 -1.80 -0.83
N ALA A 113 9.99 -2.03 0.44
CA ALA A 113 10.77 -1.13 1.26
C ALA A 113 12.26 -1.29 0.93
N GLU A 114 12.90 -0.20 0.54
CA GLU A 114 14.32 -0.19 0.18
C GLU A 114 14.88 1.22 0.37
N ALA A 115 15.91 1.37 1.20
CA ALA A 115 16.61 2.65 1.41
C ALA A 115 15.67 3.78 1.86
N ALA A 116 14.94 3.54 2.94
CA ALA A 116 14.01 4.41 3.65
C ALA A 116 12.85 4.93 2.78
N GLN A 117 12.47 4.18 1.75
CA GLN A 117 11.37 4.52 0.84
C GLN A 117 10.67 3.27 0.31
N LEU A 118 9.46 3.46 -0.21
CA LEU A 118 8.74 2.46 -0.96
C LEU A 118 9.06 2.56 -2.44
N LYS A 119 9.30 1.40 -3.07
CA LYS A 119 9.28 1.22 -4.52
C LYS A 119 7.94 0.65 -4.92
N LEU A 120 7.21 1.38 -5.78
CA LEU A 120 5.90 0.98 -6.29
C LEU A 120 6.05 0.39 -7.69
N TYR A 121 5.59 -0.85 -7.85
CA TYR A 121 5.49 -1.54 -9.13
C TYR A 121 4.04 -1.87 -9.44
N ILE A 122 3.62 -1.60 -10.68
CA ILE A 122 2.30 -1.96 -11.18
C ILE A 122 2.51 -2.76 -12.45
N PHE A 123 1.99 -3.98 -12.48
CA PHE A 123 2.12 -4.87 -13.64
C PHE A 123 0.83 -5.64 -13.89
N GLN A 124 0.70 -6.16 -15.10
CA GLN A 124 -0.49 -6.85 -15.60
C GLN A 124 -0.09 -8.21 -16.13
N ARG A 125 -0.75 -9.26 -15.65
CA ARG A 125 -0.40 -10.64 -15.97
C ARG A 125 -0.86 -11.07 -17.36
N TYR A 126 -1.95 -10.51 -17.87
CA TYR A 126 -2.63 -10.99 -19.07
C TYR A 126 -2.56 -10.03 -20.27
N ARG A 127 -1.61 -9.08 -20.26
CA ARG A 127 -1.39 -8.13 -21.36
C ARG A 127 -0.39 -8.61 -22.40
#